data_AF-A0A679JXZ7-F1
#
_entry.id   AF-A0A679JXZ7-F1
#
_cell.length_a   1.000
_cell.length_b   1.000
_cell.length_c   1.000
_cell.angle_alpha   90.00
_cell.angle_beta   90.00
_cell.angle_gamma   90.00
#
_symmetry.space_group_name_H-M   'P 1'
#
loop_
_entity.id
_entity.type
_entity.pdbx_description
1 polymer ?
#
loop_
_entity_poly.entity_id
_entity_poly.type
_entity_poly.pdbx_seq_one_letter_code
_entity_poly.pdbx_strand_id
1 'polypeptide(L)'
;MPFLLARLLHFFRLAIAISFPVPGTSLRVAGDSLTDVQVIAADWADLPRLQAWLAERRYGGVYVLVGRRDGRTRVRVGEGVKLWTRLGDHKADPLLAFVEEVYVLVSPSFHKGATVYLQEQLSEIVQAEPGLDYHKGCGPLAGFPLGDADRKSLDLSVLFGLSLFHAAGLRVLQPSQSRLARQVAALLAEAA
;
A
#
# COMPACT_ATOMS: atom_id res chain seq x y z
N MET A 1 19.69 6.36 -18.07
CA MET A 1 19.30 5.12 -17.36
C MET A 1 17.89 5.13 -16.72
N PRO A 2 17.44 6.12 -15.91
CA PRO A 2 16.08 6.09 -15.33
C PRO A 2 14.96 6.06 -16.39
N PHE A 3 15.25 6.59 -17.58
CA PHE A 3 14.36 6.57 -18.74
C PHE A 3 14.00 5.18 -19.27
N LEU A 4 14.86 4.17 -19.07
CA LEU A 4 14.69 2.82 -19.63
C LEU A 4 13.78 1.96 -18.74
N LEU A 5 13.96 2.03 -17.42
CA LEU A 5 13.03 1.43 -16.46
C LEU A 5 11.66 2.11 -16.52
N ALA A 6 11.63 3.45 -16.62
CA ALA A 6 10.38 4.19 -16.82
C ALA A 6 9.70 3.79 -18.14
N ARG A 7 10.45 3.56 -19.23
CA ARG A 7 9.91 3.03 -20.48
C ARG A 7 9.41 1.59 -20.37
N LEU A 8 10.16 0.69 -19.71
CA LEU A 8 9.72 -0.69 -19.49
C LEU A 8 8.45 -0.73 -18.65
N LEU A 9 8.39 0.00 -17.54
CA LEU A 9 7.18 0.16 -16.72
C LEU A 9 6.05 0.87 -17.48
N HIS A 10 6.35 1.72 -18.45
CA HIS A 10 5.37 2.33 -19.36
C HIS A 10 4.89 1.38 -20.46
N PHE A 11 5.72 0.45 -20.92
CA PHE A 11 5.33 -0.62 -21.85
C PHE A 11 4.53 -1.71 -21.12
N PHE A 12 4.92 -2.04 -19.89
CA PHE A 12 4.06 -2.66 -18.88
C PHE A 12 3.10 -1.63 -18.29
N ARG A 13 2.46 -0.79 -19.12
CA ARG A 13 1.17 -0.18 -18.80
C ARG A 13 0.21 -1.33 -18.53
N LEU A 14 0.37 -1.92 -17.35
CA LEU A 14 -0.64 -2.65 -16.62
C LEU A 14 -1.87 -1.80 -16.83
N ALA A 15 -2.88 -2.38 -17.46
CA ALA A 15 -4.15 -1.71 -17.61
C ALA A 15 -4.71 -1.56 -16.18
N ILE A 16 -4.25 -0.52 -15.47
CA ILE A 16 -4.73 -0.21 -14.15
C ILE A 16 -6.16 0.21 -14.35
N ALA A 17 -7.08 -0.64 -13.94
CA ALA A 17 -8.50 -0.34 -13.93
C ALA A 17 -8.80 0.36 -12.62
N ILE A 18 -9.45 1.53 -12.72
CA ILE A 18 -9.96 2.27 -11.57
C ILE A 18 -11.49 2.22 -11.63
N SER A 19 -12.11 1.83 -10.52
CA SER A 19 -13.56 1.80 -10.38
C SER A 19 -14.01 2.53 -9.11
N PHE A 20 -15.25 3.02 -9.12
CA PHE A 20 -15.89 3.74 -8.01
C PHE A 20 -17.15 2.97 -7.61
N PRO A 21 -17.01 1.89 -6.81
CA PRO A 21 -18.08 0.90 -6.62
C PRO A 21 -19.28 1.42 -5.83
N VAL A 22 -19.13 2.55 -5.13
CA VAL A 22 -20.21 3.14 -4.33
C VAL A 22 -20.42 4.59 -4.78
N PRO A 23 -21.48 4.87 -5.56
CA PRO A 23 -21.79 6.22 -6.03
C PRO A 23 -21.93 7.23 -4.88
N GLY A 24 -21.45 8.46 -5.11
CA GLY A 24 -21.54 9.54 -4.12
C GLY A 24 -20.54 9.46 -2.97
N THR A 25 -19.52 8.60 -3.08
CA THR A 25 -18.45 8.47 -2.08
C THR A 25 -17.08 8.62 -2.74
N SER A 26 -16.05 8.83 -1.93
CA SER A 26 -14.64 8.85 -2.33
C SER A 26 -14.03 7.46 -2.56
N LEU A 27 -14.80 6.39 -2.32
CA LEU A 27 -14.33 5.01 -2.42
C LEU A 27 -13.95 4.68 -3.86
N ARG A 28 -12.69 4.33 -4.03
CA ARG A 28 -12.09 3.96 -5.32
C ARG A 28 -11.25 2.71 -5.19
N VAL A 29 -11.30 1.87 -6.21
CA VAL A 29 -10.54 0.62 -6.28
C VAL A 29 -9.68 0.66 -7.53
N ALA A 30 -8.37 0.61 -7.35
CA ALA A 30 -7.38 0.46 -8.40
C ALA A 30 -6.85 -0.97 -8.38
N GLY A 31 -6.86 -1.65 -9.52
CA GLY A 31 -6.26 -2.98 -9.68
C GLY A 31 -5.67 -3.14 -11.06
N ASP A 32 -4.92 -4.20 -11.28
CA ASP A 32 -4.40 -4.57 -12.60
C ASP A 32 -4.83 -5.98 -13.00
N SER A 33 -4.64 -6.33 -14.27
CA SER A 33 -5.05 -7.63 -14.81
C SER A 33 -3.97 -8.72 -14.74
N LEU A 34 -2.76 -8.39 -14.28
CA LEU A 34 -1.64 -9.33 -14.18
C LEU A 34 -1.50 -9.90 -12.78
N THR A 35 -2.02 -9.20 -11.78
CA THR A 35 -1.95 -9.58 -10.37
C THR A 35 -3.34 -9.56 -9.74
N ASP A 36 -3.55 -10.41 -8.73
CA ASP A 36 -4.74 -10.34 -7.87
C ASP A 36 -4.61 -9.25 -6.79
N VAL A 37 -3.78 -8.22 -7.02
CA VAL A 37 -3.52 -7.14 -6.08
C VAL A 37 -4.42 -5.95 -6.39
N GLN A 38 -5.01 -5.38 -5.34
CA GLN A 38 -5.87 -4.21 -5.44
C GLN A 38 -5.49 -3.19 -4.37
N VAL A 39 -5.57 -1.91 -4.73
CA VAL A 39 -5.57 -0.80 -3.78
C VAL A 39 -6.97 -0.22 -3.70
N ILE A 40 -7.50 -0.16 -2.48
CA ILE A 40 -8.75 0.49 -2.16
C ILE A 40 -8.43 1.76 -1.40
N ALA A 41 -8.94 2.89 -1.87
CA ALA A 41 -8.73 4.17 -1.23
C ALA A 41 -10.06 4.86 -0.95
N ALA A 42 -10.12 5.62 0.13
CA ALA A 42 -11.27 6.44 0.48
C ALA A 42 -10.82 7.56 1.43
N ASP A 43 -11.60 8.63 1.46
CA ASP A 43 -11.54 9.63 2.51
C ASP A 43 -11.96 8.98 3.84
N TRP A 44 -11.41 9.47 4.94
CA TRP A 44 -11.66 8.93 6.28
C TRP A 44 -13.14 9.07 6.72
N ALA A 45 -13.85 10.02 6.13
CA ALA A 45 -15.30 10.18 6.28
C ALA A 45 -16.07 8.97 5.75
N ASP A 46 -15.62 8.38 4.63
CA ASP A 46 -16.24 7.24 3.95
C ASP A 46 -15.76 5.87 4.46
N LEU A 47 -15.02 5.84 5.57
CA LEU A 47 -14.52 4.61 6.17
C LEU A 47 -15.57 3.49 6.30
N PRO A 48 -16.84 3.74 6.72
CA PRO A 48 -17.84 2.68 6.78
C PRO A 48 -18.09 1.97 5.44
N ARG A 49 -17.98 2.69 4.32
CA ARG A 49 -18.16 2.13 2.97
C ARG A 49 -16.97 1.25 2.58
N LEU A 50 -15.76 1.71 2.91
CA LEU A 50 -14.54 0.92 2.74
C LEU A 50 -14.57 -0.35 3.61
N GLN A 51 -15.01 -0.25 4.86
CA GLN A 51 -15.15 -1.41 5.76
C GLN A 51 -16.14 -2.44 5.24
N ALA A 52 -17.30 -2.00 4.73
CA ALA A 52 -18.29 -2.89 4.12
C ALA A 52 -17.68 -3.64 2.91
N TRP A 53 -17.01 -2.91 2.01
CA TRP A 53 -16.34 -3.50 0.85
C TRP A 53 -15.30 -4.55 1.24
N LEU A 54 -14.50 -4.28 2.28
CA LEU A 54 -13.50 -5.21 2.81
C LEU A 54 -14.14 -6.43 3.51
N ALA A 55 -15.24 -6.23 4.24
CA ALA A 55 -15.92 -7.30 4.96
C ALA A 55 -16.57 -8.33 4.04
N GLU A 56 -17.05 -7.91 2.87
CA GLU A 56 -17.58 -8.79 1.83
C GLU A 56 -16.50 -9.73 1.27
N ARG A 57 -15.30 -9.18 1.02
CA ARG A 57 -14.20 -9.92 0.37
C ARG A 57 -13.34 -10.71 1.33
N ARG A 58 -13.25 -10.26 2.58
CA ARG A 58 -12.48 -10.88 3.65
C ARG A 58 -10.99 -11.05 3.34
N TYR A 59 -10.43 -10.18 2.50
CA TYR A 59 -9.01 -10.21 2.17
C TYR A 59 -8.17 -9.64 3.31
N GLY A 60 -6.98 -10.23 3.49
CA GLY A 60 -5.91 -9.63 4.28
C GLY A 60 -5.18 -8.56 3.47
N GLY A 61 -4.44 -7.71 4.18
CA GLY A 61 -3.64 -6.71 3.51
C GLY A 61 -2.88 -5.78 4.45
N VAL A 62 -2.32 -4.75 3.84
CA VAL A 62 -1.61 -3.65 4.49
C VAL A 62 -2.33 -2.35 4.14
N TYR A 63 -2.36 -1.40 5.07
CA TYR A 63 -2.99 -0.11 4.89
C TYR A 63 -2.03 1.03 5.23
N VAL A 64 -2.27 2.16 4.60
CA VAL A 64 -1.59 3.43 4.80
C VAL A 64 -2.66 4.46 5.17
N LEU A 65 -2.57 5.02 6.37
CA LEU A 65 -3.38 6.15 6.81
C LEU A 65 -2.58 7.43 6.59
N VAL A 66 -3.21 8.42 5.97
CA VAL A 66 -2.56 9.66 5.53
C VAL A 66 -3.39 10.85 5.95
N GLY A 67 -2.72 11.91 6.35
CA GLY A 67 -3.33 13.23 6.50
C GLY A 67 -2.29 14.22 6.98
N ARG A 68 -2.69 15.25 7.72
CA ARG A 68 -1.77 16.33 8.11
C ARG A 68 -1.76 16.56 9.62
N ARG A 69 -0.57 16.88 10.14
CA ARG A 69 -0.38 17.34 11.51
C ARG A 69 0.73 18.38 11.53
N ASP A 70 0.49 19.51 12.18
CA ASP A 70 1.46 20.60 12.32
C ASP A 70 2.06 21.05 10.96
N GLY A 71 1.22 21.10 9.92
CA GLY A 71 1.60 21.50 8.55
C GLY A 71 2.35 20.44 7.74
N ARG A 72 2.67 19.27 8.32
CA ARG A 72 3.40 18.18 7.66
C ARG A 72 2.46 17.02 7.31
N THR A 73 2.81 16.30 6.24
CA THR A 73 2.11 15.06 5.89
C THR A 73 2.52 14.00 6.90
N ARG A 74 1.53 13.44 7.59
CA ARG A 74 1.72 12.40 8.59
C ARG A 74 1.15 11.09 8.07
N VAL A 75 1.91 10.01 8.23
CA VAL A 75 1.58 8.70 7.68
C VAL A 75 1.69 7.62 8.74
N ARG A 76 0.73 6.70 8.76
CA ARG A 76 0.81 5.45 9.54
C ARG A 76 0.63 4.26 8.62
N VAL A 77 1.49 3.27 8.76
CA VAL A 77 1.35 1.97 8.09
C VAL A 77 0.88 0.93 9.10
N GLY A 78 -0.04 0.06 8.71
CA GLY A 78 -0.41 -1.09 9.51
C GLY A 78 -0.97 -2.22 8.64
N GLU A 79 -1.30 -3.35 9.24
CA GLU A 79 -1.74 -4.55 8.52
C GLU A 79 -2.92 -5.23 9.18
N GLY A 80 -3.53 -6.20 8.51
CA GLY A 80 -4.43 -7.13 9.15
C GLY A 80 -5.04 -8.13 8.20
N VAL A 81 -5.46 -9.27 8.75
CA VAL A 81 -6.29 -10.27 8.04
C VAL A 81 -7.79 -9.99 8.19
N LYS A 82 -8.16 -9.07 9.09
CA LYS A 82 -9.53 -8.58 9.31
C LYS A 82 -9.54 -7.05 9.29
N LEU A 83 -9.22 -6.48 8.13
CA LEU A 83 -9.05 -5.03 7.95
C LEU A 83 -10.31 -4.24 8.29
N TRP A 84 -11.49 -4.78 7.98
CA TRP A 84 -12.78 -4.13 8.27
C TRP A 84 -13.01 -3.91 9.76
N THR A 85 -12.55 -4.80 10.65
CA THR A 85 -12.62 -4.59 12.10
C THR A 85 -11.55 -3.60 12.54
N ARG A 86 -10.29 -3.85 12.17
CA ARG A 86 -9.13 -3.09 12.65
C ARG A 86 -9.19 -1.60 12.28
N LEU A 87 -9.67 -1.27 11.07
CA LEU A 87 -9.82 0.13 10.67
C LEU A 87 -10.93 0.84 11.45
N GLY A 88 -11.97 0.11 11.87
CA GLY A 88 -13.03 0.66 12.72
C GLY A 88 -12.50 1.09 14.09
N ASP A 89 -11.64 0.26 14.68
CA ASP A 89 -11.00 0.54 15.97
C ASP A 89 -10.18 1.84 15.92
N HIS A 90 -9.52 2.12 14.79
CA HIS A 90 -8.73 3.35 14.61
C HIS A 90 -9.57 4.63 14.63
N LYS A 91 -10.85 4.57 14.27
CA LYS A 91 -11.72 5.76 14.27
C LYS A 91 -11.99 6.27 15.69
N ALA A 92 -11.84 5.42 16.69
CA ALA A 92 -11.97 5.78 18.10
C ALA A 92 -10.63 6.20 18.74
N ASP A 93 -9.49 6.07 18.05
CA ASP A 93 -8.16 6.41 18.58
C ASP A 93 -7.85 7.91 18.38
N PRO A 94 -7.75 8.72 19.45
CA PRO A 94 -7.43 10.14 19.33
C PRO A 94 -6.05 10.42 18.72
N LEU A 95 -5.13 9.46 18.78
CA LEU A 95 -3.80 9.59 18.18
C LEU A 95 -3.84 9.57 16.65
N LEU A 96 -4.96 9.13 16.08
CA LEU A 96 -5.21 9.04 14.63
C LEU A 96 -6.15 10.15 14.14
N ALA A 97 -6.39 11.19 14.93
CA ALA A 97 -7.20 12.35 14.52
C ALA A 97 -6.64 13.11 13.31
N PHE A 98 -5.38 12.88 12.93
CA PHE A 98 -4.75 13.48 11.75
C PHE A 98 -5.19 12.84 10.43
N VAL A 99 -5.86 11.68 10.46
CA VAL A 99 -6.12 10.87 9.26
C VAL A 99 -7.24 11.50 8.42
N GLU A 100 -6.92 11.80 7.17
CA GLU A 100 -7.81 12.38 6.16
C GLU A 100 -8.19 11.34 5.09
N GLU A 101 -7.26 10.45 4.74
CA GLU A 101 -7.45 9.40 3.74
C GLU A 101 -6.88 8.06 4.22
N VAL A 102 -7.45 6.98 3.71
CA VAL A 102 -6.98 5.61 3.92
C VAL A 102 -6.78 4.94 2.58
N TYR A 103 -5.67 4.22 2.46
CA TYR A 103 -5.32 3.41 1.30
C TYR A 103 -5.00 2.00 1.77
N VAL A 104 -5.53 0.98 1.11
CA VAL A 104 -5.44 -0.42 1.54
C VAL A 104 -5.04 -1.30 0.37
N LEU A 105 -3.87 -1.93 0.47
CA LEU A 105 -3.38 -2.93 -0.46
C LEU A 105 -3.85 -4.31 -0.01
N VAL A 106 -4.61 -5.01 -0.84
CA VAL A 106 -5.18 -6.33 -0.55
C VAL A 106 -4.96 -7.29 -1.69
N SER A 107 -5.03 -8.58 -1.37
CA SER A 107 -5.11 -9.68 -2.32
C SER A 107 -5.73 -10.90 -1.64
N PRO A 108 -6.48 -11.77 -2.35
CA PRO A 108 -6.91 -13.06 -1.81
C PRO A 108 -5.73 -13.96 -1.38
N SER A 109 -4.53 -13.74 -1.92
CA SER A 109 -3.32 -14.50 -1.58
C SER A 109 -2.65 -14.07 -0.27
N PHE A 110 -3.04 -12.92 0.30
CA PHE A 110 -2.38 -12.37 1.48
C PHE A 110 -2.83 -13.05 2.78
N HIS A 111 -1.98 -13.96 3.26
CA HIS A 111 -2.05 -14.54 4.60
C HIS A 111 -1.29 -13.67 5.63
N LYS A 112 -1.34 -14.04 6.91
CA LYS A 112 -0.74 -13.24 8.00
C LYS A 112 0.75 -12.93 7.81
N GLY A 113 1.52 -13.91 7.32
CA GLY A 113 2.95 -13.71 7.03
C GLY A 113 3.16 -12.65 5.94
N ALA A 114 2.39 -12.73 4.86
CA ALA A 114 2.41 -11.74 3.79
C ALA A 114 2.06 -10.34 4.30
N THR A 115 1.00 -10.18 5.10
CA THR A 115 0.58 -8.86 5.59
C THR A 115 1.61 -8.22 6.52
N VAL A 116 2.30 -9.02 7.35
CA VAL A 116 3.42 -8.55 8.19
C VAL A 116 4.59 -8.09 7.33
N TYR A 117 5.01 -8.90 6.34
CA TYR A 117 6.10 -8.53 5.43
C TYR A 117 5.80 -7.26 4.64
N LEU A 118 4.57 -7.12 4.12
CA LEU A 118 4.14 -5.92 3.41
C LEU A 118 4.13 -4.69 4.32
N GLN A 119 3.73 -4.83 5.60
CA GLN A 119 3.83 -3.76 6.59
C GLN A 119 5.29 -3.33 6.79
N GLU A 120 6.22 -4.27 6.92
CA GLU A 120 7.65 -3.99 7.06
C GLU A 120 8.17 -3.19 5.88
N GLN A 121 7.93 -3.70 4.66
CA GLN A 121 8.42 -3.04 3.43
C GLN A 121 7.83 -1.64 3.24
N LEU A 122 6.52 -1.45 3.45
CA LEU A 122 5.92 -0.12 3.34
C LEU A 122 6.37 0.82 4.47
N SER A 123 6.61 0.30 5.68
CA SER A 123 7.14 1.10 6.78
C SER A 123 8.57 1.56 6.52
N GLU A 124 9.43 0.69 5.96
CA GLU A 124 10.78 1.06 5.51
C GLU A 124 10.74 2.19 4.47
N ILE A 125 9.84 2.08 3.48
CA ILE A 125 9.66 3.10 2.44
C ILE A 125 9.23 4.44 3.04
N VAL A 126 8.21 4.44 3.90
CA VAL A 126 7.70 5.67 4.53
C VAL A 126 8.75 6.32 5.44
N GLN A 127 9.51 5.52 6.19
CA GLN A 127 10.57 6.04 7.08
C GLN A 127 11.75 6.62 6.32
N ALA A 128 12.02 6.14 5.10
CA ALA A 128 13.10 6.65 4.26
C ALA A 128 12.73 7.95 3.51
N GLU A 129 11.46 8.32 3.45
CA GLU A 129 11.00 9.48 2.66
C GLU A 129 11.19 10.81 3.42
N PRO A 130 12.04 11.72 2.92
CA PRO A 130 12.23 13.02 3.55
C PRO A 130 10.94 13.86 3.46
N GLY A 131 10.44 14.32 4.61
CA GLY A 131 9.25 15.19 4.68
C GLY A 131 7.96 14.48 5.09
N LEU A 132 8.00 13.15 5.29
CA LEU A 132 6.91 12.43 5.96
C LEU A 132 7.16 12.36 7.46
N ASP A 133 6.13 12.72 8.25
CA ASP A 133 6.07 12.40 9.67
C ASP A 133 5.52 10.97 9.84
N TYR A 134 6.39 10.01 10.12
CA TYR A 134 5.96 8.62 10.33
C TYR A 134 5.41 8.42 11.74
N HIS A 135 4.10 8.18 11.84
CA HIS A 135 3.48 7.72 13.06
C HIS A 135 3.64 6.19 13.19
N LYS A 136 4.62 5.79 13.98
CA LYS A 136 4.90 4.38 14.28
C LYS A 136 3.76 3.77 15.11
N GLY A 137 3.16 2.70 14.59
CA GLY A 137 2.25 1.83 15.35
C GLY A 137 3.00 0.73 16.12
N CYS A 138 2.32 -0.36 16.45
CA CYS A 138 3.01 -1.57 16.90
C CYS A 138 3.95 -2.03 15.78
N GLY A 139 5.23 -2.18 16.13
CA GLY A 139 6.26 -2.63 15.19
C GLY A 139 5.92 -4.01 14.62
N PRO A 140 6.53 -4.37 13.49
CA PRO A 140 6.33 -5.69 12.90
C PRO A 140 6.72 -6.78 13.91
N LEU A 141 5.96 -7.87 13.91
CA LEU A 141 6.31 -9.06 14.67
C LEU A 141 7.45 -9.76 13.92
N ALA A 142 8.68 -9.58 14.39
CA ALA A 142 9.83 -10.28 13.86
C ALA A 142 9.61 -11.80 13.97
N GLY A 143 9.98 -12.54 12.92
CA GLY A 143 10.08 -14.00 12.98
C GLY A 143 8.93 -14.80 12.36
N PHE A 144 8.10 -14.23 11.49
CA PHE A 144 7.27 -15.07 10.63
C PHE A 144 8.14 -15.70 9.53
N PRO A 145 8.28 -17.04 9.48
CA PRO A 145 9.05 -17.69 8.44
C PRO A 145 8.31 -17.54 7.11
N LEU A 146 8.87 -16.76 6.19
CA LEU A 146 8.50 -16.72 4.78
C LEU A 146 9.65 -17.30 3.97
N GLY A 147 9.33 -18.20 3.05
CA GLY A 147 10.29 -18.75 2.11
C GLY A 147 10.77 -17.70 1.10
N ASP A 148 11.90 -17.96 0.45
CA ASP A 148 12.49 -17.01 -0.50
C ASP A 148 11.58 -16.74 -1.71
N ALA A 149 10.84 -17.75 -2.17
CA ALA A 149 9.88 -17.59 -3.25
C ALA A 149 8.73 -16.64 -2.86
N ASP A 150 8.20 -16.78 -1.63
CA ASP A 150 7.13 -15.92 -1.13
C ASP A 150 7.62 -14.48 -0.99
N ARG A 151 8.84 -14.28 -0.46
CA ARG A 151 9.45 -12.95 -0.33
C ARG A 151 9.58 -12.26 -1.69
N LYS A 152 10.08 -12.97 -2.71
CA LYS A 152 10.20 -12.44 -4.08
C LYS A 152 8.84 -12.08 -4.69
N SER A 153 7.82 -12.92 -4.48
CA SER A 153 6.45 -12.66 -4.93
C SER A 153 5.85 -11.43 -4.23
N LEU A 154 6.12 -11.27 -2.93
CA LEU A 154 5.67 -10.10 -2.16
C LEU A 154 6.44 -8.84 -2.54
N ASP A 155 7.72 -8.92 -2.87
CA ASP A 155 8.49 -7.79 -3.40
C ASP A 155 7.92 -7.29 -4.74
N LEU A 156 7.49 -8.21 -5.61
CA LEU A 156 6.72 -7.86 -6.81
C LEU A 156 5.39 -7.20 -6.45
N SER A 157 4.67 -7.75 -5.47
CA SER A 157 3.41 -7.18 -4.98
C SER A 157 3.58 -5.76 -4.42
N VAL A 158 4.71 -5.46 -3.77
CA VAL A 158 5.04 -4.10 -3.32
C VAL A 158 5.27 -3.18 -4.52
N LEU A 159 6.05 -3.61 -5.52
CA LEU A 159 6.31 -2.80 -6.72
C LEU A 159 5.01 -2.44 -7.47
N PHE A 160 4.14 -3.43 -7.72
CA PHE A 160 2.84 -3.19 -8.35
C PHE A 160 1.91 -2.39 -7.43
N GLY A 161 1.87 -2.74 -6.14
CA GLY A 161 1.10 -2.04 -5.13
C GLY A 161 1.41 -0.55 -5.04
N LEU A 162 2.68 -0.14 -5.14
CA LEU A 162 3.06 1.27 -5.18
C LEU A 162 2.53 2.00 -6.42
N SER A 163 2.47 1.29 -7.56
CA SER A 163 1.87 1.85 -8.79
C SER A 163 0.37 2.01 -8.63
N LEU A 164 -0.30 1.03 -8.00
CA LEU A 164 -1.73 1.08 -7.69
C LEU A 164 -2.05 2.15 -6.63
N PHE A 165 -1.21 2.33 -5.62
CA PHE A 165 -1.32 3.41 -4.63
C PHE A 165 -1.27 4.77 -5.32
N HIS A 166 -0.30 4.97 -6.20
CA HIS A 166 -0.17 6.20 -6.96
C HIS A 166 -1.37 6.44 -7.90
N ALA A 167 -1.89 5.39 -8.55
CA ALA A 167 -3.10 5.46 -9.36
C ALA A 167 -4.34 5.79 -8.52
N ALA A 168 -4.43 5.23 -7.32
CA ALA A 168 -5.48 5.54 -6.34
C ALA A 168 -5.29 6.91 -5.67
N GLY A 169 -4.26 7.70 -6.01
CA GLY A 169 -4.09 9.08 -5.54
C GLY A 169 -3.06 9.28 -4.43
N LEU A 170 -2.43 8.22 -3.89
CA LEU A 170 -1.37 8.34 -2.90
C LEU A 170 -0.08 8.81 -3.58
N ARG A 171 0.17 10.13 -3.61
CA ARG A 171 1.33 10.71 -4.32
C ARG A 171 2.64 10.64 -3.55
N VAL A 172 2.59 10.46 -2.24
CA VAL A 172 3.80 10.42 -1.38
C VAL A 172 4.61 9.14 -1.52
N LEU A 173 3.99 8.09 -2.08
CA LEU A 173 4.66 6.83 -2.39
C LEU A 173 4.81 6.69 -3.91
N GLN A 174 5.98 6.21 -4.33
CA GLN A 174 6.38 6.08 -5.73
C GLN A 174 6.93 4.67 -6.00
N PRO A 175 6.65 4.05 -7.16
CA PRO A 175 7.11 2.69 -7.48
C PRO A 175 8.63 2.49 -7.37
N SER A 176 9.41 3.54 -7.66
CA SER A 176 10.87 3.55 -7.57
C SER A 176 11.40 3.38 -6.14
N GLN A 177 10.56 3.58 -5.12
CA GLN A 177 10.93 3.36 -3.72
C GLN A 177 10.88 1.87 -3.31
N SER A 178 10.37 0.96 -4.14
CA SER A 178 10.43 -0.48 -3.79
C SER A 178 11.87 -1.01 -3.81
N ARG A 179 12.15 -1.99 -2.93
CA ARG A 179 13.43 -2.70 -2.88
C ARG A 179 13.78 -3.33 -4.24
N LEU A 180 12.80 -3.97 -4.87
CA LEU A 180 12.96 -4.60 -6.18
C LEU A 180 13.31 -3.58 -7.27
N ALA A 181 12.64 -2.42 -7.32
CA ALA A 181 12.98 -1.37 -8.29
C ALA A 181 14.44 -0.91 -8.16
N ARG A 182 14.94 -0.76 -6.92
CA ARG A 182 16.34 -0.40 -6.67
C ARG A 182 17.31 -1.49 -7.12
N GLN A 183 17.00 -2.76 -6.84
CA GLN A 183 17.83 -3.90 -7.27
C GLN A 183 17.91 -3.99 -8.80
N VAL A 184 16.77 -3.86 -9.48
CA VAL A 184 16.73 -3.86 -10.96
C VAL A 184 17.53 -2.68 -11.51
N ALA A 185 17.39 -1.49 -10.94
CA ALA A 185 18.16 -0.32 -11.38
C ALA A 185 19.68 -0.50 -11.20
N ALA A 186 20.12 -1.11 -10.09
CA ALA A 186 21.53 -1.41 -9.84
C ALA A 186 22.09 -2.40 -10.85
N LEU A 187 21.39 -3.52 -11.11
CA LEU A 187 21.80 -4.52 -12.08
C LEU A 187 21.91 -3.95 -13.50
N LEU A 188 20.97 -3.09 -13.89
CA LEU A 188 21.03 -2.43 -15.18
C LEU A 188 22.21 -1.45 -15.28
N ALA A 189 22.61 -0.83 -14.17
CA ALA A 189 23.75 0.09 -14.14
C ALA A 189 25.09 -0.65 -14.21
N GLU A 190 25.19 -1.84 -13.63
CA GLU A 190 26.37 -2.71 -13.76
C GLU A 190 26.54 -3.26 -15.18
N ALA A 191 25.45 -3.40 -15.93
CA ALA A 191 25.45 -3.92 -17.30
C ALA A 191 25.69 -2.85 -18.39
N ALA A 192 25.84 -1.57 -18.01
CA ALA A 192 25.99 -0.42 -18.91
C ALA A 192 27.43 0.10 -18.93
#